data_AF-A0A316AXE6-F1
#
_entry.id   AF-A0A316AXE6-F1
#
_cell.length_a   1.000
_cell.length_b   1.000
_cell.length_c   1.000
_cell.angle_alpha   90.00
_cell.angle_beta   90.00
_cell.angle_gamma   90.00
#
_symmetry.space_group_name_H-M   'P 1'
#
loop_
_entity.id
_entity.type
_entity.pdbx_description
1 polymer ?
#
loop_
_entity_poly.entity_id
_entity_poly.type
_entity_poly.pdbx_seq_one_letter_code
_entity_poly.pdbx_strand_id
1 'polypeptide(L)'
;MKLQDAFYAERNAAGNWTLIGYIAPTSTNFDYAGSIGTGNGGTVTRETSRAWTANNKVKLNDCTPGAANSEKWTIKVTPASATAAAGASIVYKAEVTDAGCQSLTPNFTAIDGTID
;
A
#
# COMPACT_ATOMS: atom_id res chain seq x y z
N MET A 1 1.55 7.21 4.88
CA MET A 1 0.11 7.18 5.25
C MET A 1 -0.08 8.18 6.37
N LYS A 2 -0.54 9.38 6.02
CA LYS A 2 -0.98 10.41 6.97
C LYS A 2 -2.35 10.94 6.54
N LEU A 3 -2.57 11.00 5.22
CA LEU A 3 -3.86 11.30 4.60
C LEU A 3 -4.96 10.29 4.98
N GLN A 4 -4.63 9.00 4.97
CA GLN A 4 -5.61 7.96 5.31
C GLN A 4 -5.99 7.97 6.80
N ASP A 5 -5.05 8.34 7.68
CA ASP A 5 -5.32 8.51 9.12
C ASP A 5 -6.20 9.73 9.38
N ALA A 6 -5.91 10.86 8.70
CA ALA A 6 -6.74 12.05 8.77
C ALA A 6 -8.17 11.79 8.28
N PHE A 7 -8.31 11.12 7.13
CA PHE A 7 -9.62 10.75 6.60
C PHE A 7 -10.36 9.80 7.55
N TYR A 8 -9.67 8.82 8.12
CA TYR A 8 -10.27 7.90 9.09
C TYR A 8 -10.73 8.63 10.36
N ALA A 9 -9.95 9.59 10.87
CA ALA A 9 -10.34 10.40 12.03
C ALA A 9 -11.62 11.22 11.78
N GLU A 10 -11.86 11.65 10.55
CA GLU A 10 -13.07 12.40 10.17
C GLU A 10 -14.28 11.51 9.84
N ARG A 11 -14.02 10.33 9.24
CA ARG A 11 -15.07 9.52 8.60
C ARG A 11 -15.29 8.14 9.22
N ASN A 12 -14.43 7.72 10.16
CA ASN A 12 -14.42 6.38 10.75
C ASN A 12 -14.44 5.25 9.70
N ALA A 13 -13.81 5.49 8.55
CA ALA A 13 -13.74 4.55 7.43
C ALA A 13 -12.42 4.77 6.66
N ALA A 14 -11.90 3.71 6.02
CA ALA A 14 -10.87 3.89 5.02
C ALA A 14 -11.47 4.47 3.74
N GLY A 15 -10.70 5.29 3.01
CA GLY A 15 -11.14 5.96 1.79
C GLY A 15 -10.26 5.58 0.60
N ASN A 16 -10.82 5.57 -0.60
CA ASN A 16 -10.02 5.40 -1.81
C ASN A 16 -9.05 6.57 -2.01
N TRP A 17 -8.10 6.38 -2.92
CA TRP A 17 -7.05 7.35 -3.19
C TRP A 17 -7.59 8.74 -3.53
N THR A 18 -8.62 8.82 -4.38
CA THR A 18 -9.26 10.09 -4.74
C THR A 18 -9.85 10.81 -3.53
N LEU A 19 -10.56 10.10 -2.64
CA LEU A 19 -11.20 10.69 -1.46
C LEU A 19 -10.20 11.18 -0.44
N ILE A 20 -9.07 10.49 -0.27
CA ILE A 20 -8.00 10.91 0.64
C ILE A 20 -7.05 11.93 -0.02
N GLY A 21 -7.29 12.31 -1.28
CA GLY A 21 -6.44 13.23 -2.03
C GLY A 21 -5.07 12.66 -2.42
N TYR A 22 -4.93 11.32 -2.46
CA TYR A 22 -3.73 10.65 -2.93
C TYR A 22 -3.81 10.40 -4.43
N ILE A 23 -2.73 10.77 -5.14
CA ILE A 23 -2.52 10.45 -6.54
C ILE A 23 -1.28 9.56 -6.60
N ALA A 24 -1.40 8.39 -7.24
CA ALA A 24 -0.24 7.53 -7.42
C ALA A 24 0.82 8.21 -8.28
N PRO A 25 2.10 8.09 -7.91
CA PRO A 25 3.18 8.65 -8.71
C PRO A 25 3.28 7.93 -10.05
N THR A 26 3.67 8.66 -11.10
CA THR A 26 4.07 8.06 -12.37
C THR A 26 5.53 7.63 -12.28
N SER A 27 5.85 6.42 -12.75
CA SER A 27 7.21 5.87 -12.67
C SER A 27 7.55 5.01 -13.88
N THR A 28 8.81 5.08 -14.31
CA THR A 28 9.40 4.21 -15.33
C THR A 28 9.78 2.84 -14.79
N ASN A 29 9.98 2.72 -13.47
CA ASN A 29 10.47 1.50 -12.82
C ASN A 29 9.37 0.71 -12.13
N PHE A 30 8.24 1.36 -11.81
CA PHE A 30 7.13 0.74 -11.09
C PHE A 30 5.78 1.10 -11.72
N ASP A 31 4.85 0.14 -11.63
CA ASP A 31 3.42 0.39 -11.73
C ASP A 31 2.83 0.40 -10.33
N TYR A 32 2.06 1.44 -10.03
CA TYR A 32 1.34 1.57 -8.77
C TYR A 32 -0.15 1.39 -9.01
N ALA A 33 -0.78 0.56 -8.19
CA ALA A 33 -2.21 0.32 -8.23
C ALA A 33 -2.73 0.10 -6.81
N GLY A 34 -4.03 -0.07 -6.68
CA GLY A 34 -4.68 -0.29 -5.39
C GLY A 34 -6.06 0.33 -5.38
N SER A 35 -6.94 -0.22 -4.57
CA SER A 35 -8.28 0.33 -4.43
C SER A 35 -8.81 0.01 -3.04
N ILE A 36 -9.51 1.00 -2.46
CA ILE A 36 -10.26 0.85 -1.22
C ILE A 36 -11.73 1.08 -1.55
N GLY A 37 -12.55 0.06 -1.37
CA GLY A 37 -13.98 0.10 -1.72
C GLY A 37 -14.25 -0.04 -3.21
N THR A 38 -15.36 -0.67 -3.55
CA THR A 38 -15.91 -0.73 -4.90
C THR A 38 -17.28 -0.03 -4.88
N GLY A 39 -17.49 0.96 -5.76
CA GLY A 39 -18.76 1.70 -5.88
C GLY A 39 -18.75 3.16 -5.39
N ASN A 40 -19.91 3.83 -5.55
CA ASN A 40 -20.11 5.28 -5.49
C ASN A 40 -19.77 6.00 -4.16
N GLY A 41 -19.36 5.28 -3.11
CA GLY A 41 -18.99 5.87 -1.82
C GLY A 41 -17.48 5.91 -1.57
N GLY A 42 -16.67 5.12 -2.29
CA GLY A 42 -15.21 5.09 -2.15
C GLY A 42 -14.66 4.78 -0.75
N THR A 43 -15.48 4.36 0.22
CA THR A 43 -15.06 4.08 1.60
C THR A 43 -15.39 2.67 2.05
N VAL A 44 -14.63 2.13 3.02
CA VAL A 44 -14.90 0.84 3.65
C VAL A 44 -14.61 0.86 5.16
N THR A 45 -15.34 0.04 5.90
CA THR A 45 -15.15 -0.22 7.34
C THR A 45 -14.60 -1.61 7.61
N ARG A 46 -14.11 -2.30 6.58
CA ARG A 46 -13.52 -3.64 6.65
C ARG A 46 -12.16 -3.68 5.99
N GLU A 47 -11.43 -4.76 6.23
CA GLU A 47 -10.13 -5.00 5.63
C GLU A 47 -10.16 -4.90 4.09
N THR A 48 -9.11 -4.28 3.54
CA THR A 48 -8.79 -4.30 2.12
C THR A 48 -7.34 -4.73 1.92
N SER A 49 -7.14 -5.90 1.29
CA SER A 49 -5.84 -6.55 1.15
C SER A 49 -4.90 -5.85 0.15
N ARG A 50 -5.44 -5.24 -0.91
CA ARG A 50 -4.69 -4.53 -1.97
C ARG A 50 -5.08 -3.05 -2.01
N ALA A 51 -5.02 -2.41 -0.84
CA ALA A 51 -5.33 -0.98 -0.70
C ALA A 51 -4.28 -0.09 -1.40
N TRP A 52 -3.03 -0.57 -1.44
CA TRP A 52 -1.97 -0.04 -2.27
C TRP A 52 -1.07 -1.18 -2.72
N THR A 53 -0.52 -1.09 -3.92
CA THR A 53 0.33 -2.10 -4.51
C THR A 53 1.39 -1.47 -5.42
N ALA A 54 2.53 -2.14 -5.55
CA ALA A 54 3.53 -1.81 -6.55
C ALA A 54 4.04 -3.08 -7.25
N ASN A 55 4.27 -2.94 -8.55
CA ASN A 55 4.90 -3.94 -9.38
C ASN A 55 6.12 -3.32 -10.08
N ASN A 56 7.27 -4.00 -10.06
CA ASN A 56 8.46 -3.52 -10.74
C ASN A 56 8.41 -3.87 -12.23
N LYS A 57 8.69 -2.88 -13.08
CA LYS A 57 8.82 -3.00 -14.55
C LYS A 57 10.20 -3.50 -14.96
N VAL A 58 11.18 -3.26 -14.10
CA VAL A 58 12.59 -3.58 -14.32
C VAL A 58 13.10 -4.48 -13.21
N LYS A 59 14.17 -5.22 -13.48
CA LYS A 59 14.81 -6.09 -12.50
C LYS A 59 15.43 -5.23 -11.39
N LEU A 60 15.14 -5.58 -10.13
CA LEU A 60 15.70 -4.91 -8.95
C LEU A 60 16.49 -5.94 -8.14
N ASN A 61 17.80 -6.00 -8.31
CA ASN A 61 18.64 -7.06 -7.76
C ASN A 61 18.09 -8.44 -8.18
N ASP A 62 17.73 -9.31 -7.23
CA ASP A 62 17.15 -10.62 -7.52
C ASP A 62 15.63 -10.60 -7.80
N CYS A 63 14.98 -9.45 -7.62
CA CYS A 63 13.55 -9.28 -7.86
C CYS A 63 13.31 -9.16 -9.37
N THR A 64 12.77 -10.22 -9.96
CA THR A 64 12.39 -10.23 -11.37
C THR A 64 11.19 -9.29 -11.62
N PRO A 65 11.11 -8.64 -12.80
CA PRO A 65 9.93 -7.88 -13.18
C PRO A 65 8.67 -8.73 -13.06
N GLY A 66 7.66 -8.22 -12.36
CA GLY A 66 6.37 -8.90 -12.31
C GLY A 66 5.55 -8.66 -13.57
N ALA A 67 4.76 -9.67 -13.95
CA ALA A 67 3.70 -9.51 -14.94
C ALA A 67 2.60 -8.54 -14.45
N ALA A 68 1.70 -8.14 -15.34
CA ALA A 68 0.53 -7.38 -14.95
C ALA A 68 -0.26 -8.14 -13.87
N ASN A 69 -0.65 -7.45 -12.79
CA ASN A 69 -1.33 -8.00 -11.61
C ASN A 69 -0.52 -8.98 -10.75
N SER A 70 0.81 -9.03 -10.87
CA SER A 70 1.69 -9.79 -9.95
C SER A 70 2.45 -8.86 -9.02
N GLU A 71 1.73 -8.01 -8.29
CA GLU A 71 2.36 -6.96 -7.47
C GLU A 71 3.21 -7.59 -6.38
N LYS A 72 4.46 -7.11 -6.32
CA LYS A 72 5.48 -7.63 -5.42
C LYS A 72 5.39 -6.98 -4.05
N TRP A 73 4.90 -5.74 -3.99
CA TRP A 73 4.67 -5.01 -2.75
C TRP A 73 3.19 -4.67 -2.60
N THR A 74 2.65 -4.93 -1.42
CA THR A 74 1.26 -4.60 -1.11
C THR A 74 1.18 -3.92 0.26
N ILE A 75 0.18 -3.07 0.41
CA ILE A 75 -0.25 -2.54 1.70
C ILE A 75 -1.71 -2.94 1.88
N LYS A 76 -1.94 -3.69 2.96
CA LYS A 76 -3.26 -3.99 3.49
C LYS A 76 -3.67 -2.89 4.46
N VAL A 77 -4.95 -2.52 4.39
CA VAL A 77 -5.59 -1.56 5.29
C VAL A 77 -6.70 -2.26 6.05
N THR A 78 -6.69 -2.15 7.38
CA THR A 78 -7.74 -2.68 8.25
C THR A 78 -8.26 -1.53 9.13
N PRO A 79 -9.40 -0.91 8.76
CA PRO A 79 -10.10 0.03 9.63
C PRO A 79 -10.50 -0.66 10.93
N ALA A 80 -10.54 0.06 12.05
CA ALA A 80 -11.12 -0.52 13.25
C ALA A 80 -12.62 -0.78 13.06
N SER A 81 -13.14 -1.76 13.80
CA SER A 81 -14.58 -2.08 13.80
C SER A 81 -15.42 -0.83 14.10
N ALA A 82 -16.62 -0.75 13.54
CA ALA A 82 -17.62 0.28 13.90
C ALA A 82 -18.01 0.25 15.39
N THR A 83 -17.70 -0.84 16.09
CA THR A 83 -17.91 -1.01 17.54
C THR A 83 -16.65 -0.72 18.36
N ALA A 84 -15.55 -0.28 17.74
CA ALA A 84 -14.32 -0.02 18.44
C ALA A 84 -14.43 1.23 19.33
N ALA A 85 -13.69 1.24 20.44
CA ALA A 85 -13.66 2.36 21.38
C ALA A 85 -13.17 3.65 20.72
N ALA A 86 -13.56 4.80 21.28
CA ALA A 86 -13.07 6.10 20.85
C ALA A 86 -11.53 6.12 20.85
N GLY A 87 -10.93 6.49 19.72
CA GLY A 87 -9.47 6.46 19.52
C GLY A 87 -8.92 5.20 18.84
N ALA A 88 -9.77 4.25 18.44
CA ALA A 88 -9.34 3.13 17.62
C ALA A 88 -8.78 3.63 16.28
N SER A 89 -7.60 3.15 15.90
CA SER A 89 -6.90 3.58 14.70
C SER A 89 -7.06 2.59 13.55
N ILE A 90 -6.81 3.09 12.34
CA ILE A 90 -6.63 2.26 11.17
C ILE A 90 -5.26 1.57 11.23
N VAL A 91 -5.23 0.27 10.92
CA VAL A 91 -4.02 -0.55 10.92
C VAL A 91 -3.56 -0.79 9.49
N TYR A 92 -2.25 -0.78 9.30
CA TYR A 92 -1.63 -1.03 8.00
C TYR A 92 -0.62 -2.15 8.10
N LYS A 93 -0.61 -3.01 7.09
CA LYS A 93 0.38 -4.09 6.98
C LYS A 93 1.00 -4.07 5.60
N ALA A 94 2.31 -3.83 5.55
CA ALA A 94 3.09 -3.98 4.33
C ALA A 94 3.51 -5.44 4.16
N GLU A 95 3.37 -5.96 2.95
CA GLU A 95 3.76 -7.33 2.60
C GLU A 95 4.54 -7.33 1.29
N VAL A 96 5.59 -8.16 1.24
CA VAL A 96 6.31 -8.49 0.01
C VAL A 96 5.95 -9.92 -0.36
N THR A 97 5.49 -10.13 -1.58
CA THR A 97 4.86 -11.39 -2.00
C THR A 97 5.82 -12.35 -2.71
N ASP A 98 7.05 -11.92 -2.97
CA ASP A 98 8.07 -12.68 -3.70
C ASP A 98 9.39 -12.65 -2.94
N ALA A 99 10.00 -13.83 -2.73
CA ALA A 99 11.24 -13.99 -1.97
C ALA A 99 12.45 -13.32 -2.63
N GLY A 100 12.43 -13.12 -3.96
CA GLY A 100 13.45 -12.36 -4.66
C GLY A 100 13.32 -10.84 -4.45
N CYS A 101 12.20 -10.39 -3.90
CA CYS A 101 11.90 -8.98 -3.66
C CYS A 101 12.08 -8.65 -2.18
N GLN A 102 12.87 -7.62 -1.89
CA GLN A 102 13.12 -7.16 -0.52
C GLN A 102 12.14 -6.05 -0.13
N SER A 103 11.95 -5.85 1.18
CA SER A 103 11.24 -4.68 1.69
C SER A 103 12.00 -3.42 1.29
N LEU A 104 11.34 -2.52 0.55
CA LEU A 104 11.95 -1.29 0.03
C LEU A 104 12.17 -0.21 1.09
N THR A 105 12.18 -0.56 2.38
CA THR A 105 12.53 0.39 3.43
C THR A 105 13.95 0.87 3.12
N PRO A 106 14.18 2.18 2.87
CA PRO A 106 15.52 2.67 2.64
C PRO A 106 16.32 2.45 3.92
N ASN A 107 17.11 1.40 3.92
CA ASN A 107 18.19 1.19 4.86
C ASN A 107 19.49 1.42 4.09
N PHE A 108 20.49 1.97 4.76
CA PHE A 108 21.76 2.32 4.12
C PHE A 108 22.44 1.10 3.48
N THR A 109 22.19 -0.10 4.02
CA THR A 109 22.66 -1.37 3.49
C THR A 109 22.09 -1.72 2.10
N ALA A 110 20.86 -1.29 1.80
CA ALA A 110 20.22 -1.52 0.51
C ALA A 110 20.56 -0.44 -0.54
N ILE A 111 21.17 0.68 -0.13
CA ILE A 111 21.48 1.82 -1.00
C ILE A 111 22.92 1.78 -1.54
N ASP A 112 23.86 1.13 -0.85
CA ASP A 112 25.28 1.17 -1.27
C ASP A 112 25.73 0.09 -2.27
N GLY A 113 24.92 -0.94 -2.54
CA GLY A 113 25.22 -1.93 -3.58
C GLY A 113 26.54 -2.69 -3.41
N THR A 114 27.15 -2.68 -2.23
CA THR A 114 28.27 -3.57 -1.89
C THR A 114 27.79 -4.74 -1.07
N ILE A 115 27.49 -5.84 -1.77
CA ILE A 115 27.50 -7.19 -1.18
C ILE A 115 28.97 -7.56 -1.03
N ASP A 116 29.42 -7.74 0.21
CA ASP A 116 30.60 -8.57 0.54
C ASP A 116 30.16 -10.03 0.66
#